data_AF-A0NX47-F1
#
_entry.id   AF-A0NX47-F1
#
_cell.length_a   1.000
_cell.length_b   1.000
_cell.length_c   1.000
_cell.angle_alpha   90.00
_cell.angle_beta   90.00
_cell.angle_gamma   90.00
#
_symmetry.space_group_name_H-M   'P 1'
#
loop_
_entity.id
_entity.type
_entity.pdbx_description
1 polymer ?
#
loop_
_entity_poly.entity_id
_entity_poly.type
_entity_poly.pdbx_seq_one_letter_code
_entity_poly.pdbx_strand_id
1 'polypeptide(L)' 'MPSAIDSSSSSAAYSAASVRSELAANAVKDQNQQERQVAERLEKAQATQEEDRRESRRIPGLGNAVDISV' A
#
# COMPACT_ATOMS: atom_id res chain seq x y z
N MET A 1 -52.11 -23.30 0.51
CA MET A 1 -51.37 -23.42 -0.76
C MET A 1 -50.16 -22.49 -0.67
N PRO A 2 -48.93 -23.03 -0.52
CA PRO A 2 -47.70 -22.23 -0.46
C PRO A 2 -47.07 -22.09 -1.87
N SER A 3 -46.65 -20.87 -2.24
CA SER A 3 -45.45 -20.54 -3.03
C SER A 3 -45.63 -19.19 -3.71
N ALA A 4 -45.23 -18.14 -3.02
CA ALA A 4 -44.98 -16.82 -3.61
C ALA A 4 -43.54 -16.37 -3.31
N ILE A 5 -42.61 -17.32 -3.17
CA ILE A 5 -41.32 -17.07 -2.48
C ILE A 5 -40.14 -16.80 -3.45
N ASP A 6 -40.22 -17.02 -4.75
CA ASP A 6 -38.96 -17.20 -5.51
C ASP A 6 -38.55 -16.10 -6.51
N SER A 7 -39.45 -15.25 -7.00
CA SER A 7 -39.05 -14.29 -8.06
C SER A 7 -38.40 -12.99 -7.54
N SER A 8 -38.74 -12.51 -6.35
CA SER A 8 -38.09 -11.29 -5.78
C SER A 8 -36.82 -11.60 -4.99
N SER A 9 -36.70 -12.81 -4.45
CA SER A 9 -35.55 -13.27 -3.68
C SER A 9 -34.30 -13.40 -4.56
N SER A 10 -34.46 -13.91 -5.78
CA SER A 10 -33.36 -14.03 -6.74
C SER A 10 -32.81 -12.65 -7.15
N SER A 11 -33.66 -11.69 -7.49
CA SER A 11 -33.22 -10.33 -7.90
C SER A 11 -32.49 -9.59 -6.77
N ALA A 12 -33.04 -9.63 -5.54
CA ALA A 12 -32.40 -9.02 -4.37
C ALA A 12 -31.09 -9.71 -4.00
N ALA A 13 -30.99 -11.03 -4.15
CA ALA A 13 -29.75 -11.78 -3.92
C ALA A 13 -28.66 -11.41 -4.93
N TYR A 14 -29.01 -11.27 -6.21
CA TYR A 14 -28.08 -10.81 -7.25
C TYR A 14 -27.61 -9.37 -6.98
N SER A 15 -28.51 -8.44 -6.66
CA SER A 15 -28.12 -7.07 -6.32
C SER A 15 -27.21 -7.01 -5.09
N ALA A 16 -27.51 -7.79 -4.04
CA ALA A 16 -26.69 -7.84 -2.83
C ALA A 16 -25.32 -8.52 -3.05
N ALA A 17 -25.23 -9.46 -3.99
CA ALA A 17 -23.96 -10.08 -4.38
C ALA A 17 -23.09 -9.11 -5.20
N SER A 18 -23.68 -8.38 -6.16
CA SER A 18 -22.98 -7.36 -6.93
C SER A 18 -22.41 -6.25 -6.05
N VAL A 19 -23.21 -5.70 -5.13
CA VAL A 19 -22.74 -4.65 -4.19
C VAL A 19 -21.60 -5.16 -3.31
N ARG A 20 -21.68 -6.41 -2.81
CA ARG A 20 -20.60 -7.00 -2.02
C ARG A 20 -19.34 -7.22 -2.84
N SER A 21 -19.47 -7.67 -4.08
CA SER A 21 -18.33 -7.86 -5.00
C SER A 21 -17.67 -6.52 -5.35
N GLU A 22 -18.45 -5.48 -5.62
CA GLU A 22 -17.95 -4.13 -5.88
C GLU A 22 -17.25 -3.54 -4.65
N LEU A 23 -17.84 -3.69 -3.46
CA LEU A 23 -17.23 -3.25 -2.21
C LEU A 23 -15.90 -3.96 -1.94
N ALA A 24 -15.86 -5.29 -2.12
CA ALA A 24 -14.64 -6.06 -1.94
C ALA A 24 -13.55 -5.65 -2.93
N ALA A 25 -13.90 -5.44 -4.20
CA ALA A 25 -12.96 -4.98 -5.22
C ALA A 25 -12.39 -3.58 -4.89
N ASN A 26 -13.24 -2.66 -4.43
CA ASN A 26 -12.82 -1.33 -4.01
C ASN A 26 -11.94 -1.38 -2.75
N ALA A 27 -12.29 -2.21 -1.76
CA ALA A 27 -11.49 -2.38 -0.54
C ALA A 27 -10.07 -2.90 -0.85
N VAL A 28 -9.94 -3.86 -1.77
CA VAL A 28 -8.63 -4.36 -2.21
C VAL A 28 -7.85 -3.26 -2.94
N LYS A 29 -8.51 -2.47 -3.79
CA LYS A 29 -7.87 -1.36 -4.49
C LYS A 29 -7.36 -0.29 -3.52
N ASP A 30 -8.17 0.07 -2.53
CA ASP A 30 -7.83 1.06 -1.50
C ASP A 30 -6.69 0.57 -0.62
N GLN A 31 -6.71 -0.70 -0.21
CA GLN A 31 -5.60 -1.31 0.54
C GLN A 31 -4.29 -1.24 -0.26
N ASN A 32 -4.32 -1.63 -1.53
CA ASN A 32 -3.13 -1.55 -2.40
C ASN A 32 -2.61 -0.12 -2.57
N GLN A 33 -3.50 0.88 -2.63
CA GLN A 33 -3.10 2.28 -2.72
C GLN A 33 -2.46 2.77 -1.41
N GLN A 34 -3.00 2.39 -0.26
CA GLN A 34 -2.42 2.72 1.04
C GLN A 34 -1.03 2.09 1.20
N GLU A 35 -0.88 0.81 0.85
CA GLU A 35 0.41 0.13 0.89
C GLU A 35 1.47 0.82 0.02
N ARG A 36 1.09 1.26 -1.19
CA ARG A 36 1.98 2.03 -2.07
C ARG A 36 2.38 3.37 -1.46
N GLN A 37 1.45 4.11 -0.87
CA GLN A 37 1.75 5.39 -0.23
C GLN A 37 2.67 5.22 0.99
N VAL A 38 2.46 4.17 1.78
CA VAL A 38 3.32 3.84 2.93
C VAL A 38 4.72 3.44 2.45
N ALA A 39 4.81 2.59 1.43
CA ALA A 39 6.07 2.19 0.83
C ALA A 39 6.85 3.40 0.29
N GLU A 40 6.19 4.31 -0.44
CA GLU A 40 6.83 5.52 -0.98
C GLU A 40 7.34 6.45 0.12
N ARG A 41 6.60 6.58 1.23
CA ARG A 41 7.05 7.38 2.39
C ARG A 41 8.24 6.74 3.10
N LEU A 42 8.22 5.42 3.27
CA LEU A 42 9.33 4.66 3.85
C LEU A 42 10.59 4.76 2.97
N GLU A 43 10.43 4.63 1.66
CA GLU A 43 11.53 4.77 0.69
C GLU A 43 12.14 6.17 0.74
N LYS A 44 11.31 7.22 0.72
CA LYS A 44 11.79 8.60 0.87
C LYS A 44 12.55 8.80 2.18
N ALA A 45 12.02 8.31 3.30
CA ALA A 45 12.67 8.42 4.60
C ALA A 45 14.00 7.64 4.67
N GLN A 46 14.11 6.49 4.00
CA GLN A 46 15.37 5.75 3.90
C GLN A 46 16.39 6.46 3.01
N ALA A 47 15.95 7.00 1.88
CA ALA A 47 16.82 7.75 0.98
C ALA A 47 17.46 8.96 1.67
N THR A 48 16.69 9.71 2.48
CA THR A 48 17.22 10.85 3.23
C THR A 48 18.30 10.44 4.24
N GLN A 49 18.04 9.39 5.03
CA GLN A 49 19.01 8.91 6.04
C GLN A 49 20.31 8.40 5.43
N GLU A 50 20.22 7.75 4.27
CA GLU A 50 21.39 7.23 3.58
C GLU A 50 22.20 8.35 2.91
N GLU A 51 21.54 9.40 2.43
CA GLU A 51 22.18 10.63 1.94
C GLU A 51 22.92 11.36 3.07
N ASP A 52 22.28 11.54 4.23
CA ASP A 52 22.90 12.14 5.43
C ASP A 52 24.09 11.30 5.92
N ARG A 53 23.99 9.97 5.89
CA ARG A 53 25.10 9.07 6.25
C ARG A 53 26.27 9.19 5.26
N ARG A 54 26.00 9.42 3.97
CA ARG A 54 27.05 9.64 2.97
C ARG A 54 27.69 11.01 3.12
N GLU A 55 26.90 12.05 3.39
CA GLU A 55 27.40 13.40 3.59
C GLU A 55 28.25 13.52 4.86
N SER A 56 27.82 12.92 5.96
CA SER A 56 28.60 12.86 7.21
C SER A 56 29.92 12.09 7.06
N ARG A 57 30.01 11.15 6.11
CA ARG A 57 31.26 10.47 5.74
C ARG A 57 32.15 11.30 4.81
N ARG A 58 31.68 12.44 4.30
CA ARG A 58 32.48 13.30 3.43
C ARG A 58 33.38 14.18 4.29
N ILE A 59 34.68 13.91 4.26
CA ILE A 59 35.65 14.73 5.00
C ILE A 59 35.94 15.98 4.16
N PRO A 60 35.77 17.20 4.72
CA PRO A 60 36.08 18.44 4.01
C PRO A 60 37.52 18.43 3.47
N GLY A 61 37.67 18.58 2.15
CA GLY A 61 38.98 18.62 1.48
C GLY A 61 39.65 17.26 1.21
N LEU A 62 39.09 16.13 1.66
CA LEU A 62 39.68 14.79 1.51
C LEU A 62 38.78 13.74 0.80
N GLY A 63 37.53 14.09 0.48
CA GLY A 63 36.60 13.19 -0.22
C GLY A 63 35.87 12.24 0.74
N ASN A 64 35.46 11.06 0.25
CA ASN A 64 34.74 10.08 1.08
C ASN A 64 35.70 9.41 2.07
N ALA A 65 35.38 9.43 3.37
CA ALA A 65 36.11 8.71 4.40
C ALA A 65 36.02 7.19 4.15
N VAL A 66 37.17 6.55 3.96
CA VAL A 66 37.28 5.08 4.00
C VAL A 66 37.38 4.67 5.47
N ASP A 67 36.45 3.85 5.93
CA ASP A 67 36.47 3.26 7.27
C ASP A 67 37.56 2.19 7.32
N ILE A 68 38.58 2.39 8.17
CA ILE A 68 39.70 1.45 8.37
C ILE A 68 39.52 0.54 9.59
N SER A 69 38.29 0.40 10.11
CA SER A 69 38.04 -0.58 11.17
C SER A 69 38.12 -2.01 10.60
N VAL A 70 39.21 -2.69 10.98
CA VAL A 70 39.51 -4.11 10.70
C VAL A 70 38.81 -4.99 11.75
#